data_AF-E2CF21-F1
#
_entry.id   AF-E2CF21-F1
#
_cell.length_a   1.000
_cell.length_b   1.000
_cell.length_c   1.000
_cell.angle_alpha   90.00
_cell.angle_beta   90.00
_cell.angle_gamma   90.00
#
_symmetry.space_group_name_H-M   'P 1'
#
loop_
_entity.id
_entity.type
_entity.pdbx_description
1 polymer ?
#
loop_
_entity_poly.entity_id
_entity_poly.type
_entity_poly.pdbx_seq_one_letter_code
_entity_poly.pdbx_strand_id
1 'polypeptide(L)'
;MTTFGADWLGLRHPYDLEARSQEIESRFLEALPRASVRILDLASGTGATVRALSEKLRRSGRVHQHWILSDFDSGLLEKAEALQGQGEGVTIETRQVNLAEDCASLPFQSVDGVTASAFFDLVSSDFVEELVSGLASHRLPLLAGLNYDGRTAWTPEHPADEAVISCFNHHQRGDKGFGPALGPTTTECLTNVLKSSGYTVSTDQSDWVIGNGHGDMQKALLSGWIQVAEEMAMDPAELAAWRKERTAQLASDNQSMMVGHMDLCARMGAV
;
A
#
# COMPACT_ATOMS: atom_id res chain seq x y z
N MET A 1 -8.06 -7.58 12.19
CA MET A 1 -7.28 -6.78 11.23
C MET A 1 -7.41 -5.31 11.56
N THR A 2 -6.33 -4.53 11.44
CA THR A 2 -6.37 -3.07 11.52
C THR A 2 -7.13 -2.50 10.32
N THR A 3 -8.04 -1.56 10.55
CA THR A 3 -8.78 -0.85 9.49
C THR A 3 -8.40 0.63 9.47
N PHE A 4 -8.57 1.27 8.31
CA PHE A 4 -8.30 2.69 8.12
C PHE A 4 -9.56 3.44 7.74
N GLY A 5 -9.77 4.61 8.35
CA GLY A 5 -10.91 5.45 8.04
C GLY A 5 -10.88 6.00 6.61
N ALA A 6 -12.05 6.15 5.98
CA ALA A 6 -12.16 6.69 4.63
C ALA A 6 -11.60 8.12 4.49
N ASP A 7 -11.63 8.93 5.56
CA ASP A 7 -11.06 10.28 5.55
C ASP A 7 -9.54 10.24 5.39
N TRP A 8 -8.87 9.30 6.05
CA TRP A 8 -7.43 9.06 5.88
C TRP A 8 -7.12 8.58 4.45
N LEU A 9 -7.90 7.63 3.94
CA LEU A 9 -7.74 7.13 2.56
C LEU A 9 -7.96 8.24 1.52
N GLY A 10 -8.91 9.14 1.76
CA GLY A 10 -9.14 10.31 0.91
C GLY A 10 -7.99 11.32 1.00
N LEU A 11 -7.49 11.60 2.20
CA LEU A 11 -6.40 12.56 2.43
C LEU A 11 -5.10 12.11 1.76
N ARG A 12 -4.72 10.82 1.87
CA ARG A 12 -3.47 10.31 1.29
C ARG A 12 -3.52 10.09 -0.22
N HIS A 13 -4.71 10.00 -0.81
CA HIS A 13 -4.89 9.59 -2.21
C HIS A 13 -4.07 10.39 -3.23
N PRO A 14 -3.96 11.74 -3.15
CA PRO A 14 -3.12 12.49 -4.09
C PRO A 14 -1.63 12.11 -4.00
N TYR A 15 -1.12 11.86 -2.79
CA TYR A 15 0.27 11.47 -2.55
C TYR A 15 0.53 10.03 -3.01
N ASP A 16 -0.44 9.12 -2.79
CA ASP A 16 -0.40 7.77 -3.36
C ASP A 16 -0.27 7.82 -4.89
N LEU A 17 -1.08 8.64 -5.55
CA LEU A 17 -1.09 8.72 -7.02
C LEU A 17 0.23 9.27 -7.58
N GLU A 18 0.79 10.29 -6.95
CA GLU A 18 2.06 10.91 -7.36
C GLU A 18 3.25 9.96 -7.17
N ALA A 19 3.26 9.20 -6.08
CA ALA A 19 4.39 8.37 -5.68
C ALA A 19 4.52 7.07 -6.49
N ARG A 20 3.44 6.55 -7.06
CA ARG A 20 3.44 5.24 -7.75
C ARG A 20 4.41 5.20 -8.94
N SER A 21 5.22 4.14 -9.00
CA SER A 21 6.19 3.95 -10.07
C SER A 21 5.49 3.54 -11.37
N GLN A 22 5.58 4.42 -12.37
CA GLN A 22 5.07 4.15 -13.70
C GLN A 22 5.75 2.95 -14.35
N GLU A 23 7.05 2.75 -14.08
CA GLU A 23 7.81 1.62 -14.62
C GLU A 23 7.29 0.28 -14.07
N ILE A 24 7.03 0.21 -12.76
CA ILE A 24 6.52 -1.00 -12.11
C ILE A 24 5.09 -1.31 -12.56
N GLU A 25 4.24 -0.29 -12.68
CA GLU A 25 2.89 -0.47 -13.22
C GLU A 25 2.91 -0.93 -14.68
N SER A 26 3.80 -0.37 -15.52
CA SER A 26 3.96 -0.82 -16.90
C SER A 26 4.34 -2.30 -16.99
N ARG A 27 5.26 -2.78 -16.14
CA ARG A 27 5.64 -4.20 -16.07
C ARG A 27 4.47 -5.10 -15.66
N PHE A 28 3.62 -4.64 -14.74
CA PHE A 28 2.41 -5.37 -14.37
C PHE A 28 1.43 -5.42 -15.53
N LEU A 29 1.18 -4.28 -16.18
CA LEU A 29 0.31 -4.20 -17.36
C LEU A 29 0.81 -5.10 -18.50
N GLU A 30 2.12 -5.20 -18.73
CA GLU A 30 2.68 -6.10 -19.76
C GLU A 30 2.40 -7.59 -19.49
N ALA A 31 2.23 -7.98 -18.23
CA ALA A 31 1.93 -9.36 -17.83
C ALA A 31 0.44 -9.74 -17.98
N LEU A 32 -0.45 -8.76 -18.17
CA LEU A 32 -1.89 -8.99 -18.29
C LEU A 32 -2.30 -9.31 -19.75
N PRO A 33 -3.41 -10.03 -19.99
CA PRO A 33 -3.98 -10.23 -21.33
C PRO A 33 -4.36 -8.89 -21.99
N ARG A 34 -4.29 -8.82 -23.34
CA ARG A 34 -4.41 -7.55 -24.09
C ARG A 34 -5.85 -7.08 -24.39
N ALA A 35 -6.88 -7.86 -24.09
CA ALA A 35 -8.26 -7.57 -24.51
C ALA A 35 -9.20 -7.24 -23.33
N SER A 36 -9.67 -8.25 -22.62
CA SER A 36 -10.41 -8.11 -21.37
C SER A 36 -9.51 -8.53 -20.23
N VAL A 37 -9.65 -7.90 -19.07
CA VAL A 37 -8.87 -8.23 -17.88
C VAL A 37 -9.74 -8.30 -16.64
N ARG A 38 -9.48 -9.30 -15.80
CA ARG A 38 -10.08 -9.50 -14.48
C ARG A 38 -8.98 -9.32 -13.43
N ILE A 39 -9.13 -8.36 -12.52
CA ILE A 39 -8.10 -8.02 -11.52
C ILE A 39 -8.69 -8.17 -10.13
N LEU A 40 -7.99 -8.89 -9.24
CA LEU A 40 -8.30 -8.94 -7.81
C LEU A 40 -7.47 -7.90 -7.07
N ASP A 41 -8.11 -6.95 -6.38
CA ASP A 41 -7.44 -5.98 -5.52
C ASP A 41 -7.63 -6.39 -4.05
N LEU A 42 -6.52 -6.65 -3.36
CA LEU A 42 -6.48 -7.06 -1.96
C LEU A 42 -6.38 -5.84 -1.04
N ALA A 43 -7.16 -5.84 0.04
CA ALA A 43 -7.26 -4.70 0.96
C ALA A 43 -7.53 -3.39 0.19
N SER A 44 -8.53 -3.45 -0.69
CA SER A 44 -8.81 -2.44 -1.72
C SER A 44 -9.23 -1.09 -1.16
N GLY A 45 -9.65 -1.02 0.10
CA GLY A 45 -10.22 0.16 0.74
C GLY A 45 -11.36 0.72 -0.10
N THR A 46 -11.25 1.99 -0.51
CA THR A 46 -12.25 2.66 -1.35
C THR A 46 -11.98 2.51 -2.86
N GLY A 47 -11.09 1.61 -3.28
CA GLY A 47 -10.74 1.36 -4.69
C GLY A 47 -9.70 2.33 -5.26
N ALA A 48 -8.65 2.64 -4.51
CA ALA A 48 -7.59 3.56 -4.95
C ALA A 48 -6.81 3.02 -6.17
N THR A 49 -6.55 1.71 -6.21
CA THR A 49 -5.87 1.05 -7.33
C THR A 49 -6.66 1.16 -8.63
N VAL A 50 -8.00 1.02 -8.57
CA VAL A 50 -8.89 1.21 -9.73
C VAL A 50 -8.76 2.62 -10.30
N ARG A 51 -8.80 3.64 -9.43
CA ARG A 51 -8.63 5.04 -9.84
C ARG A 51 -7.27 5.30 -10.48
N ALA A 52 -6.21 4.67 -9.97
CA ALA A 52 -4.86 4.82 -10.50
C ALA A 52 -4.65 4.11 -11.85
N LEU A 53 -5.23 2.93 -12.04
CA LEU A 53 -4.90 2.04 -13.15
C LEU A 53 -5.93 1.96 -14.27
N SER A 54 -7.21 2.23 -14.01
CA SER A 54 -8.28 2.00 -15.00
C SER A 54 -8.04 2.70 -16.33
N GLU A 55 -7.63 3.97 -16.30
CA GLU A 55 -7.32 4.74 -17.50
C GLU A 55 -6.04 4.25 -18.20
N LYS A 56 -5.02 3.80 -17.44
CA LYS A 56 -3.78 3.23 -17.98
C LYS A 56 -4.06 1.91 -18.70
N LEU A 57 -4.89 1.04 -18.11
CA LEU A 57 -5.36 -0.20 -18.72
C LEU A 57 -6.12 0.07 -20.02
N ARG A 58 -7.07 1.01 -20.01
CA ARG A 58 -7.83 1.40 -21.19
C ARG A 58 -6.92 1.90 -22.32
N ARG A 59 -5.98 2.79 -22.02
CA ARG A 59 -4.97 3.29 -22.98
C ARG A 59 -4.06 2.18 -23.53
N SER A 60 -3.85 1.12 -22.77
CA SER A 60 -3.08 -0.06 -23.19
C SER A 60 -3.89 -1.08 -24.02
N GLY A 61 -5.15 -0.78 -24.36
CA GLY A 61 -6.03 -1.63 -25.16
C GLY A 61 -7.01 -2.51 -24.36
N ARG A 62 -6.93 -2.47 -23.01
CA ARG A 62 -7.81 -3.24 -22.12
C ARG A 62 -9.07 -2.45 -21.79
N VAL A 63 -9.95 -2.35 -22.79
CA VAL A 63 -11.19 -1.58 -22.68
C VAL A 63 -12.15 -2.22 -21.68
N HIS A 64 -12.24 -3.55 -21.66
CA HIS A 64 -13.10 -4.29 -20.74
C HIS A 64 -12.30 -4.70 -19.50
N GLN A 65 -12.68 -4.14 -18.35
CA GLN A 65 -12.03 -4.34 -17.07
C GLN A 65 -13.06 -4.80 -16.05
N HIS A 66 -12.71 -5.84 -15.32
CA HIS A 66 -13.51 -6.32 -14.21
C HIS A 66 -12.63 -6.39 -12.97
N TRP A 67 -12.99 -5.60 -11.97
CA TRP A 67 -12.25 -5.48 -10.73
C TRP A 67 -13.02 -6.18 -9.62
N ILE A 68 -12.37 -7.13 -8.96
CA ILE A 68 -12.85 -7.74 -7.72
C ILE A 68 -12.13 -7.02 -6.59
N LEU A 69 -12.84 -6.13 -5.89
CA LEU A 69 -12.32 -5.36 -4.78
C LEU A 69 -12.61 -6.10 -3.49
N SER A 70 -11.55 -6.52 -2.81
CA SER A 70 -11.66 -7.30 -1.58
C SER A 70 -11.13 -6.53 -0.38
N ASP A 71 -11.89 -6.53 0.71
CA ASP A 71 -11.54 -5.84 1.95
C ASP A 71 -12.26 -6.47 3.15
N PHE A 72 -11.74 -6.23 4.35
CA PHE A 72 -12.40 -6.64 5.59
C PHE A 72 -13.55 -5.69 5.96
N ASP A 73 -13.40 -4.39 5.65
CA ASP A 73 -14.35 -3.34 6.02
C ASP A 73 -15.45 -3.18 4.97
N SER A 74 -16.67 -3.60 5.32
CA SER A 74 -17.84 -3.48 4.43
C SER A 74 -18.19 -2.02 4.10
N GLY A 75 -17.95 -1.08 5.01
CA GLY A 75 -18.21 0.34 4.79
C GLY A 75 -17.25 0.99 3.79
N LEU A 76 -16.02 0.46 3.67
CA LEU A 76 -15.10 0.85 2.59
C LEU A 76 -15.53 0.24 1.25
N LEU A 77 -15.97 -1.01 1.25
CA LEU A 77 -16.48 -1.68 0.05
C LEU A 77 -17.72 -0.99 -0.51
N GLU A 78 -18.68 -0.58 0.32
CA GLU A 78 -19.84 0.21 -0.10
C GLU A 78 -19.43 1.50 -0.84
N LYS A 79 -18.35 2.16 -0.39
CA LYS A 79 -17.79 3.34 -1.07
C LYS A 79 -17.08 2.96 -2.37
N ALA A 80 -16.42 1.81 -2.42
CA ALA A 80 -15.75 1.31 -3.61
C ALA A 80 -16.76 0.91 -4.70
N GLU A 81 -17.93 0.39 -4.35
CA GLU A 81 -19.02 0.08 -5.29
C GLU A 81 -19.48 1.32 -6.08
N ALA A 82 -19.37 2.52 -5.50
CA ALA A 82 -19.71 3.76 -6.19
C ALA A 82 -18.83 4.02 -7.43
N LEU A 83 -17.70 3.31 -7.59
CA LEU A 83 -16.88 3.33 -8.80
C LEU A 83 -17.52 2.61 -10.00
N GLN A 84 -18.59 1.83 -9.75
CA GLN A 84 -19.34 1.16 -10.79
C GLN A 84 -19.81 2.18 -11.85
N GLY A 85 -19.44 1.95 -13.11
CA GLY A 85 -19.83 2.81 -14.22
C GLY A 85 -19.11 4.16 -14.29
N GLN A 86 -18.14 4.46 -13.40
CA GLN A 86 -17.34 5.69 -13.48
C GLN A 86 -16.28 5.67 -14.60
N GLY A 87 -16.10 4.54 -15.28
CA GLY A 87 -15.23 4.39 -16.45
C GLY A 87 -15.86 3.50 -17.52
N GLU A 88 -15.73 3.89 -18.78
CA GLU A 88 -16.22 3.09 -19.90
C GLU A 88 -15.54 1.71 -19.89
N GLY A 89 -16.36 0.65 -19.85
CA GLY A 89 -15.88 -0.73 -19.81
C GLY A 89 -15.33 -1.20 -18.46
N VAL A 90 -15.45 -0.41 -17.39
CA VAL A 90 -15.06 -0.80 -16.02
C VAL A 90 -16.27 -1.36 -15.26
N THR A 91 -16.11 -2.55 -14.69
CA THR A 91 -17.08 -3.18 -13.78
C THR A 91 -16.42 -3.51 -12.45
N ILE A 92 -17.17 -3.36 -11.37
CA ILE A 92 -16.75 -3.58 -9.99
C ILE A 92 -17.58 -4.71 -9.39
N GLU A 93 -16.90 -5.66 -8.77
CA GLU A 93 -17.44 -6.64 -7.85
C GLU A 93 -16.78 -6.40 -6.49
N THR A 94 -17.55 -6.32 -5.42
CA THR A 94 -17.02 -6.24 -4.06
C THR A 94 -17.10 -7.58 -3.37
N ARG A 95 -16.08 -7.88 -2.56
CA ARG A 95 -16.00 -9.11 -1.78
C ARG A 95 -15.49 -8.79 -0.39
N GLN A 96 -16.37 -8.87 0.60
CA GLN A 96 -15.91 -8.83 1.99
C GLN A 96 -15.16 -10.13 2.31
N VAL A 97 -13.94 -10.01 2.84
CA VAL A 97 -13.08 -11.14 3.15
C VAL A 97 -12.17 -10.82 4.33
N ASN A 98 -11.99 -11.78 5.24
CA ASN A 98 -10.92 -11.72 6.21
C ASN A 98 -9.67 -12.36 5.59
N LEU A 99 -8.79 -11.56 5.00
CA LEU A 99 -7.60 -12.08 4.31
C LEU A 99 -6.71 -12.93 5.23
N ALA A 100 -6.70 -12.67 6.54
CA ALA A 100 -5.90 -13.45 7.49
C ALA A 100 -6.41 -14.89 7.68
N GLU A 101 -7.71 -15.14 7.43
CA GLU A 101 -8.36 -16.43 7.65
C GLU A 101 -8.75 -17.13 6.34
N ASP A 102 -9.06 -16.35 5.30
CA ASP A 102 -9.74 -16.81 4.09
C ASP A 102 -8.92 -16.64 2.81
N CYS A 103 -7.59 -16.46 2.91
CA CYS A 103 -6.70 -16.27 1.75
C CYS A 103 -6.85 -17.38 0.70
N ALA A 104 -6.90 -18.65 1.12
CA ALA A 104 -7.14 -19.79 0.24
C ALA A 104 -8.49 -19.77 -0.52
N SER A 105 -9.47 -18.98 -0.07
CA SER A 105 -10.79 -18.86 -0.71
C SER A 105 -10.84 -17.84 -1.85
N LEU A 106 -9.75 -17.09 -2.05
CA LEU A 106 -9.66 -16.04 -3.06
C LEU A 106 -9.79 -16.63 -4.47
N PRO A 107 -10.41 -15.89 -5.42
CA PRO A 107 -10.77 -16.42 -6.73
C PRO A 107 -9.60 -16.44 -7.72
N PHE A 108 -8.43 -16.97 -7.33
CA PHE A 108 -7.21 -16.96 -8.15
C PHE A 108 -7.40 -17.58 -9.54
N GLN A 109 -8.27 -18.59 -9.66
CA GLN A 109 -8.57 -19.26 -10.93
C GLN A 109 -9.40 -18.43 -11.92
N SER A 110 -9.98 -17.31 -11.49
CA SER A 110 -10.89 -16.50 -12.33
C SER A 110 -10.40 -15.08 -12.57
N VAL A 111 -9.14 -14.79 -12.24
CA VAL A 111 -8.50 -13.49 -12.46
C VAL A 111 -7.24 -13.63 -13.30
N ASP A 112 -6.80 -12.51 -13.86
CA ASP A 112 -5.62 -12.41 -14.72
C ASP A 112 -4.44 -11.73 -14.01
N GLY A 113 -4.68 -11.08 -12.86
CA GLY A 113 -3.67 -10.44 -12.04
C GLY A 113 -4.20 -10.02 -10.68
N VAL A 114 -3.27 -9.82 -9.75
CA VAL A 114 -3.56 -9.42 -8.37
C VAL A 114 -2.85 -8.11 -8.06
N THR A 115 -3.54 -7.21 -7.35
CA THR A 115 -2.99 -5.96 -6.87
C THR A 115 -3.19 -5.82 -5.37
N ALA A 116 -2.30 -5.10 -4.70
CA ALA A 116 -2.48 -4.62 -3.34
C ALA A 116 -1.67 -3.32 -3.18
N SER A 117 -2.14 -2.38 -2.37
CA SER A 117 -1.44 -1.10 -2.18
C SER A 117 -1.42 -0.69 -0.71
N ALA A 118 -0.24 -0.40 -0.17
CA ALA A 118 -0.03 -0.07 1.25
C ALA A 118 -0.68 -1.11 2.19
N PHE A 119 -0.35 -2.38 1.96
CA PHE A 119 -0.96 -3.53 2.64
C PHE A 119 0.07 -4.49 3.23
N PHE A 120 1.11 -4.83 2.48
CA PHE A 120 2.00 -5.93 2.86
C PHE A 120 2.89 -5.63 4.08
N ASP A 121 3.05 -4.36 4.45
CA ASP A 121 3.71 -3.99 5.71
C ASP A 121 2.89 -4.30 6.96
N LEU A 122 1.62 -4.67 6.78
CA LEU A 122 0.70 -5.02 7.85
C LEU A 122 0.53 -6.54 8.03
N VAL A 123 1.07 -7.35 7.13
CA VAL A 123 0.85 -8.81 7.14
C VAL A 123 2.07 -9.56 7.66
N SER A 124 1.89 -10.82 8.03
CA SER A 124 2.97 -11.71 8.46
C SER A 124 3.67 -12.37 7.27
N SER A 125 4.86 -12.93 7.54
CA SER A 125 5.57 -13.79 6.58
C SER A 125 4.72 -14.99 6.13
N ASP A 126 4.00 -15.60 7.06
CA ASP A 126 3.22 -16.81 6.82
C ASP A 126 2.07 -16.53 5.84
N PHE A 127 1.40 -15.38 6.00
CA PHE A 127 0.41 -14.92 5.04
C PHE A 127 1.03 -14.66 3.65
N VAL A 128 2.22 -14.06 3.58
CA VAL A 128 2.92 -13.85 2.30
C VAL A 128 3.22 -15.18 1.61
N GLU A 129 3.68 -16.20 2.36
CA GLU A 129 3.93 -17.53 1.81
C GLU A 129 2.65 -18.19 1.28
N GLU A 130 1.55 -18.12 2.02
CA GLU A 130 0.24 -18.65 1.58
C GLU A 130 -0.26 -17.94 0.30
N LEU A 131 -0.24 -16.61 0.30
CA LEU A 131 -0.65 -15.82 -0.86
C LEU A 131 0.20 -16.16 -2.09
N VAL A 132 1.53 -16.16 -1.95
CA VAL A 132 2.43 -16.44 -3.07
C VAL A 132 2.27 -17.87 -3.58
N SER A 133 1.97 -18.84 -2.72
CA SER A 133 1.63 -20.21 -3.13
C SER A 133 0.38 -20.24 -4.03
N GLY A 134 -0.66 -19.50 -3.65
CA GLY A 134 -1.87 -19.33 -4.47
C GLY A 134 -1.59 -18.65 -5.81
N LEU A 135 -0.85 -17.54 -5.79
CA LEU A 135 -0.44 -16.83 -7.00
C LEU A 135 0.36 -17.74 -7.94
N ALA A 136 1.35 -18.47 -7.42
CA ALA A 136 2.24 -19.32 -8.20
C ALA A 136 1.49 -20.49 -8.85
N SER A 137 0.54 -21.10 -8.12
CA SER A 137 -0.29 -22.20 -8.63
C SER A 137 -1.12 -21.79 -9.86
N HIS A 138 -1.45 -20.51 -9.97
CA HIS A 138 -2.19 -19.92 -11.09
C HIS A 138 -1.33 -19.03 -12.00
N ARG A 139 -0.03 -18.91 -11.72
CA ARG A 139 0.94 -18.07 -12.44
C ARG A 139 0.53 -16.60 -12.57
N LEU A 140 -0.19 -16.07 -11.57
CA LEU A 140 -0.73 -14.72 -11.60
C LEU A 140 0.36 -13.67 -11.37
N PRO A 141 0.40 -12.58 -12.15
CA PRO A 141 1.23 -11.43 -11.82
C PRO A 141 0.69 -10.70 -10.57
N LEU A 142 1.60 -10.11 -9.81
CA LEU A 142 1.31 -9.29 -8.62
C LEU A 142 1.85 -7.88 -8.82
N LEU A 143 1.04 -6.87 -8.53
CA LEU A 143 1.47 -5.50 -8.28
C LEU A 143 1.24 -5.14 -6.81
N ALA A 144 2.33 -4.99 -6.07
CA ALA A 144 2.34 -4.57 -4.67
C ALA A 144 2.87 -3.13 -4.60
N GLY A 145 1.97 -2.15 -4.52
CA GLY A 145 2.34 -0.73 -4.48
C GLY A 145 2.47 -0.20 -3.06
N LEU A 146 3.29 0.84 -2.90
CA LEU A 146 3.42 1.63 -1.68
C LEU A 146 3.72 0.78 -0.43
N ASN A 147 4.67 -0.16 -0.54
CA ASN A 147 5.10 -0.95 0.62
C ASN A 147 6.05 -0.09 1.47
N TYR A 148 5.66 0.22 2.71
CA TYR A 148 6.49 1.03 3.61
C TYR A 148 7.84 0.37 3.87
N ASP A 149 8.92 1.14 3.77
CA ASP A 149 10.30 0.60 3.84
C ASP A 149 11.11 1.07 5.05
N GLY A 150 10.46 1.78 5.98
CA GLY A 150 11.09 2.23 7.22
C GLY A 150 11.79 3.59 7.14
N ARG A 151 11.89 4.20 5.94
CA ARG A 151 12.50 5.52 5.80
C ARG A 151 11.46 6.60 6.04
N THR A 152 11.82 7.60 6.83
CA THR A 152 11.14 8.89 6.88
C THR A 152 12.21 9.96 7.04
N ALA A 153 12.03 11.10 6.40
CA ALA A 153 12.92 12.23 6.57
C ALA A 153 12.11 13.52 6.69
N TRP A 154 12.58 14.42 7.53
CA TRP A 154 12.02 15.77 7.65
C TRP A 154 13.06 16.80 7.24
N THR A 155 12.60 17.88 6.62
CA THR A 155 13.42 19.07 6.41
C THR A 155 12.69 20.28 7.03
N PRO A 156 13.32 21.02 7.96
CA PRO A 156 14.65 20.80 8.52
C PRO A 156 14.71 19.56 9.44
N GLU A 157 15.89 18.95 9.52
CA GLU A 157 16.18 17.81 10.39
C GLU A 157 16.08 18.19 11.88
N HIS A 158 15.71 17.23 12.73
CA HIS A 158 15.74 17.38 14.19
C HIS A 158 16.52 16.20 14.81
N PRO A 159 17.33 16.42 15.85
CA PRO A 159 18.15 15.36 16.47
C PRO A 159 17.35 14.11 16.90
N ALA A 160 16.12 14.28 17.34
CA ALA A 160 15.22 13.20 17.77
C ALA A 160 14.46 12.47 16.63
N ASP A 161 14.66 12.84 15.35
CA ASP A 161 13.96 12.19 14.22
C ASP A 161 14.19 10.68 14.18
N GLU A 162 15.44 10.26 14.30
CA GLU A 162 15.83 8.84 14.25
C GLU A 162 15.18 8.03 15.39
N ALA A 163 15.05 8.63 16.57
CA ALA A 163 14.41 7.98 17.72
C ALA A 163 12.90 7.77 17.49
N VAL A 164 12.21 8.77 16.94
CA VAL A 164 10.79 8.66 16.56
C VAL A 164 10.59 7.63 15.45
N ILE A 165 11.45 7.65 14.42
CA ILE A 165 11.41 6.67 13.32
C ILE A 165 11.62 5.25 13.84
N SER A 166 12.58 5.06 14.75
CA SER A 166 12.87 3.77 15.36
C SER A 166 11.68 3.24 16.17
N CYS A 167 11.00 4.11 16.94
CA CYS A 167 9.78 3.76 17.65
C CYS A 167 8.69 3.28 16.67
N PHE A 168 8.46 4.02 15.59
CA PHE A 168 7.46 3.66 14.60
C PHE A 168 7.79 2.36 13.86
N ASN A 169 9.04 2.19 13.43
CA ASN A 169 9.48 0.98 12.74
C ASN A 169 9.36 -0.26 13.65
N HIS A 170 9.61 -0.11 14.95
CA HIS A 170 9.34 -1.17 15.91
C HIS A 170 7.84 -1.47 16.04
N HIS A 171 7.02 -0.43 16.22
CA HIS A 171 5.56 -0.56 16.34
C HIS A 171 4.89 -1.16 15.09
N GLN A 172 5.42 -0.87 13.90
CA GLN A 172 4.95 -1.44 12.63
C GLN A 172 5.09 -2.96 12.56
N ARG A 173 5.99 -3.56 13.36
CA ARG A 173 6.17 -5.01 13.43
C ARG A 173 5.25 -5.71 14.45
N GLY A 174 4.42 -4.94 15.15
CA GLY A 174 3.36 -5.49 16.01
C GLY A 174 2.30 -6.24 15.22
N ASP A 175 1.42 -6.96 15.91
CA ASP A 175 0.34 -7.69 15.27
C ASP A 175 -0.75 -6.75 14.75
N LYS A 176 -1.04 -6.82 13.44
CA LYS A 176 -2.09 -6.04 12.76
C LYS A 176 -3.29 -6.90 12.35
N GLY A 177 -3.40 -8.10 12.93
CA GLY A 177 -4.43 -9.10 12.67
C GLY A 177 -3.99 -10.26 11.77
N PHE A 178 -2.70 -10.38 11.47
CA PHE A 178 -2.10 -11.46 10.69
C PHE A 178 -1.01 -12.20 11.48
N GLY A 179 -0.79 -11.84 12.76
CA GLY A 179 0.45 -12.12 13.49
C GLY A 179 1.46 -10.97 13.34
N PRO A 180 2.71 -11.16 13.80
CA PRO A 180 3.75 -10.13 13.72
C PRO A 180 3.93 -9.64 12.28
N ALA A 181 3.72 -8.34 12.08
CA ALA A 181 3.76 -7.76 10.74
C ALA A 181 5.20 -7.59 10.24
N LEU A 182 5.37 -7.62 8.92
CA LEU A 182 6.65 -7.43 8.25
C LEU A 182 7.19 -6.01 8.42
N GLY A 183 6.31 -5.00 8.48
CA GLY A 183 6.70 -3.60 8.61
C GLY A 183 7.74 -3.20 7.54
N PRO A 184 8.85 -2.54 7.92
CA PRO A 184 9.89 -2.10 6.97
C PRO A 184 10.54 -3.20 6.11
N THR A 185 10.50 -4.47 6.53
CA THR A 185 11.17 -5.58 5.79
C THR A 185 10.32 -6.19 4.69
N THR A 186 9.16 -5.59 4.41
CA THR A 186 8.13 -6.13 3.50
C THR A 186 8.63 -6.43 2.10
N THR A 187 9.25 -5.45 1.45
CA THR A 187 9.72 -5.59 0.06
C THR A 187 10.77 -6.67 -0.07
N GLU A 188 11.66 -6.81 0.93
CA GLU A 188 12.67 -7.87 0.97
C GLU A 188 12.01 -9.25 1.11
N CYS A 189 11.10 -9.41 2.08
CA CYS A 189 10.37 -10.66 2.31
C CYS A 189 9.59 -11.10 1.06
N LEU A 190 8.75 -10.21 0.52
CA LEU A 190 8.00 -10.47 -0.72
C LEU A 190 8.92 -10.88 -1.87
N THR A 191 10.00 -10.13 -2.08
CA THR A 191 10.96 -10.43 -3.15
C THR A 191 11.55 -11.83 -3.02
N ASN A 192 11.93 -12.23 -1.80
CA ASN A 192 12.55 -13.52 -1.55
C ASN A 192 11.57 -14.68 -1.76
N VAL A 193 10.34 -14.55 -1.23
CA VAL A 193 9.30 -15.59 -1.37
C VAL A 193 8.87 -15.72 -2.85
N LEU A 194 8.61 -14.60 -3.54
CA LEU A 194 8.24 -14.59 -4.96
C LEU A 194 9.33 -15.20 -5.85
N LYS A 195 10.60 -14.81 -5.67
CA LYS A 195 11.72 -15.39 -6.44
C LYS A 195 11.85 -16.89 -6.20
N SER A 196 11.70 -17.33 -4.96
CA SER A 196 11.74 -18.76 -4.60
C SER A 196 10.61 -19.55 -5.26
N SER A 197 9.48 -18.90 -5.53
CA SER A 197 8.33 -19.44 -6.27
C SER A 197 8.42 -19.25 -7.79
N GLY A 198 9.57 -18.86 -8.33
CA GLY A 198 9.84 -18.79 -9.77
C GLY A 198 9.43 -17.48 -10.47
N TYR A 199 9.13 -16.43 -9.70
CA TYR A 199 8.83 -15.12 -10.27
C TYR A 199 10.08 -14.33 -10.63
N THR A 200 9.98 -13.55 -11.71
CA THR A 200 10.84 -12.38 -11.90
C THR A 200 10.24 -11.21 -11.14
N VAL A 201 11.02 -10.64 -10.22
CA VAL A 201 10.60 -9.52 -9.38
C VAL A 201 11.34 -8.25 -9.80
N SER A 202 10.58 -7.17 -9.93
CA SER A 202 11.06 -5.81 -10.20
C SER A 202 10.58 -4.89 -9.11
N THR A 203 11.43 -3.96 -8.67
CA THR A 203 11.12 -2.99 -7.62
C THR A 203 11.56 -1.60 -8.02
N ASP A 204 10.88 -0.58 -7.54
CA ASP A 204 11.26 0.83 -7.71
C ASP A 204 10.79 1.66 -6.51
N GLN A 205 11.42 2.81 -6.28
CA GLN A 205 11.03 3.71 -5.19
C GLN A 205 9.69 4.38 -5.49
N SER A 206 8.87 4.52 -4.44
CA SER A 206 7.57 5.18 -4.49
C SER A 206 7.35 6.05 -3.25
N ASP A 207 8.35 6.87 -2.95
CA ASP A 207 8.38 7.71 -1.77
C ASP A 207 7.27 8.78 -1.85
N TRP A 208 6.50 8.95 -0.76
CA TRP A 208 5.66 10.14 -0.62
C TRP A 208 6.56 11.34 -0.38
N VAL A 209 6.40 12.39 -1.19
CA VAL A 209 7.05 13.69 -0.99
C VAL A 209 5.99 14.71 -0.61
N ILE A 210 6.07 15.21 0.62
CA ILE A 210 5.06 16.09 1.22
C ILE A 210 5.73 17.43 1.50
N GLY A 211 5.58 18.36 0.57
CA GLY A 211 6.19 19.69 0.64
C GLY A 211 5.39 20.70 1.46
N ASN A 212 5.82 21.96 1.39
CA ASN A 212 5.09 23.10 1.92
C ASN A 212 3.70 23.22 1.24
N GLY A 213 2.73 23.77 1.95
CA GLY A 213 1.34 23.89 1.50
C GLY A 213 0.48 22.63 1.69
N HIS A 214 1.08 21.53 2.17
CA HIS A 214 0.41 20.25 2.41
C HIS A 214 0.10 19.99 3.89
N GLY A 215 -0.32 21.04 4.61
CA GLY A 215 -0.44 21.05 6.07
C GLY A 215 -1.34 19.97 6.66
N ASP A 216 -2.46 19.63 6.02
CA ASP A 216 -3.38 18.61 6.54
C ASP A 216 -2.76 17.21 6.55
N MET A 217 -2.02 16.84 5.48
CA MET A 217 -1.32 15.57 5.40
C MET A 217 -0.17 15.50 6.40
N GLN A 218 0.63 16.55 6.50
CA GLN A 218 1.72 16.63 7.47
C GLN A 218 1.19 16.54 8.91
N LYS A 219 0.07 17.21 9.21
CA LYS A 219 -0.59 17.15 10.53
C LYS A 219 -1.08 15.76 10.87
N ALA A 220 -1.74 15.08 9.92
CA ALA A 220 -2.26 13.74 10.11
C ALA A 220 -1.12 12.74 10.39
N LEU A 221 -0.06 12.79 9.58
CA LEU A 221 1.14 11.98 9.80
C LEU A 221 1.76 12.28 11.16
N LEU A 222 2.09 13.54 11.44
CA LEU A 222 2.73 13.96 12.69
C LEU A 222 1.95 13.48 13.91
N SER A 223 0.62 13.56 13.89
CA SER A 223 -0.23 13.05 14.97
C SER A 223 -0.04 11.54 15.19
N GLY A 224 0.04 10.75 14.12
CA GLY A 224 0.30 9.31 14.20
C GLY A 224 1.69 8.97 14.73
N TRP A 225 2.75 9.65 14.24
CA TRP A 225 4.12 9.45 14.74
C TRP A 225 4.24 9.78 16.22
N ILE A 226 3.59 10.87 16.67
CA ILE A 226 3.53 11.27 18.07
C ILE A 226 2.88 10.16 18.91
N GLN A 227 1.69 9.71 18.50
CA GLN A 227 0.94 8.69 19.23
C GLN A 227 1.79 7.42 19.40
N VAL A 228 2.44 6.97 18.32
CA VAL A 228 3.28 5.77 18.35
C VAL A 228 4.51 5.96 19.24
N ALA A 229 5.15 7.13 19.22
CA ALA A 229 6.28 7.41 20.12
C ALA A 229 5.86 7.41 21.60
N GLU A 230 4.64 7.87 21.93
CA GLU A 230 4.07 7.77 23.28
C GLU A 230 3.81 6.31 23.68
N GLU A 231 3.18 5.52 22.80
CA GLU A 231 2.89 4.10 23.03
C GLU A 231 4.18 3.27 23.22
N MET A 232 5.24 3.61 22.48
CA MET A 232 6.56 3.00 22.56
C MET A 232 7.40 3.49 23.76
N ALA A 233 6.83 4.36 24.60
CA ALA A 233 7.48 4.92 25.79
C ALA A 233 8.84 5.59 25.49
N MET A 234 8.91 6.34 24.39
CA MET A 234 10.03 7.24 24.11
C MET A 234 10.22 8.24 25.27
N ASP A 235 11.46 8.72 25.48
CA ASP A 235 11.73 9.71 26.53
C ASP A 235 10.77 10.92 26.42
N PRO A 236 9.97 11.21 27.47
CA PRO A 236 8.94 12.24 27.39
C PRO A 236 9.47 13.65 27.13
N ALA A 237 10.68 13.97 27.60
CA ALA A 237 11.26 15.29 27.40
C ALA A 237 11.74 15.47 25.96
N GLU A 238 12.39 14.44 25.40
CA GLU A 238 12.80 14.40 24.01
C GLU A 238 11.60 14.46 23.05
N LEU A 239 10.56 13.66 23.28
CA LEU A 239 9.34 13.67 22.48
C LEU A 239 8.58 15.00 22.58
N ALA A 240 8.53 15.62 23.75
CA ALA A 240 7.91 16.93 23.93
C ALA A 240 8.66 18.02 23.15
N ALA A 241 9.99 17.99 23.16
CA ALA A 241 10.82 18.92 22.39
C ALA A 241 10.61 18.73 20.88
N TRP A 242 10.65 17.47 20.40
CA TRP A 242 10.41 17.13 19.00
C TRP A 242 9.02 17.57 18.54
N ARG A 243 7.97 17.24 19.30
CA ARG A 243 6.59 17.66 19.01
C ARG A 243 6.47 19.17 18.89
N LYS A 244 7.05 19.91 19.85
CA LYS A 244 7.00 21.37 19.87
C LYS A 244 7.61 21.96 18.61
N GLU A 245 8.79 21.50 18.22
CA GLU A 245 9.49 21.99 17.04
C GLU A 245 8.73 21.65 15.76
N ARG A 246 8.30 20.40 15.58
CA ARG A 246 7.51 19.96 14.42
C ARG A 246 6.19 20.73 14.28
N THR A 247 5.52 20.99 15.40
CA THR A 247 4.28 21.80 15.40
C THR A 247 4.54 23.24 14.99
N ALA A 248 5.65 23.84 15.42
CA ALA A 248 6.01 25.21 15.05
C ALA A 248 6.39 25.33 13.56
N GLN A 249 7.12 24.34 13.03
CA GLN A 249 7.50 24.32 11.62
C GLN A 249 6.29 24.10 10.71
N LEU A 250 5.38 23.19 11.09
CA LEU A 250 4.10 23.00 10.41
C LEU A 250 3.25 24.28 10.41
N ALA A 251 3.17 24.98 11.55
CA ALA A 251 2.39 26.22 11.67
C ALA A 251 2.97 27.38 10.85
N SER A 252 4.27 27.35 10.55
CA SER A 252 4.96 28.35 9.74
C SER A 252 5.15 27.94 8.27
N ASP A 253 4.61 26.78 7.87
CA ASP A 253 4.77 26.18 6.54
C ASP A 253 6.24 26.07 6.11
N ASN A 254 7.11 25.78 7.08
CA ASN A 254 8.56 25.69 6.90
C ASN A 254 9.03 24.25 7.19
N GLN A 255 8.28 23.29 6.67
CA GLN A 255 8.58 21.87 6.81
C GLN A 255 8.19 21.10 5.55
N SER A 256 9.06 20.18 5.15
CA SER A 256 8.70 19.08 4.26
C SER A 256 9.03 17.74 4.91
N MET A 257 8.38 16.70 4.40
CA MET A 257 8.58 15.32 4.82
C MET A 257 8.66 14.40 3.60
N MET A 258 9.50 13.38 3.69
CA MET A 258 9.45 12.20 2.83
C MET A 258 9.08 10.97 3.67
N VAL A 259 8.18 10.12 3.15
CA VAL A 259 7.90 8.79 3.72
C VAL A 259 8.20 7.74 2.67
N GLY A 260 9.12 6.84 3.00
CA GLY A 260 9.71 5.89 2.08
C GLY A 260 8.80 4.71 1.79
N HIS A 261 8.63 4.43 0.50
CA HIS A 261 7.93 3.24 0.06
C HIS A 261 8.61 2.63 -1.17
N MET A 262 8.26 1.38 -1.43
CA MET A 262 8.71 0.64 -2.60
C MET A 262 7.50 0.04 -3.32
N ASP A 263 7.48 0.18 -4.63
CA ASP A 263 6.59 -0.55 -5.51
C ASP A 263 7.28 -1.82 -5.99
N LEU A 264 6.51 -2.91 -6.13
CA LEU A 264 6.98 -4.20 -6.58
C LEU A 264 6.02 -4.79 -7.62
N CYS A 265 6.58 -5.26 -8.74
CA CYS A 265 5.87 -6.11 -9.69
C CYS A 265 6.55 -7.48 -9.73
N ALA A 266 5.75 -8.53 -9.64
CA ALA A 266 6.19 -9.89 -9.86
C ALA A 266 5.42 -10.51 -11.02
N ARG A 267 6.13 -11.12 -11.96
CA ARG A 267 5.54 -11.85 -13.10
C ARG A 267 6.32 -13.12 -13.41
N MET A 268 5.63 -14.13 -13.90
CA MET A 268 6.26 -15.29 -14.52
C MET A 268 6.46 -15.02 -16.03
N GLY A 269 7.48 -15.64 -16.62
CA GLY A 269 7.65 -15.58 -18.08
C GLY A 269 6.45 -16.16 -18.82
N ALA A 270 6.18 -15.64 -20.02
CA ALA A 270 5.23 -16.25 -20.94
C ALA A 270 5.73 -17.66 -21.31
N VAL A 271 4.81 -18.64 -21.32
CA VAL A 271 5.07 -19.97 -21.88
C VAL A 271 4.99 -19.90 -23.40
#